data_AF-A0A497PIY4-F1
#
_entry.id   AF-A0A497PIY4-F1
#
_cell.length_a   1.000
_cell.length_b   1.000
_cell.length_c   1.000
_cell.angle_alpha   90.00
_cell.angle_beta   90.00
_cell.angle_gamma   90.00
#
_symmetry.space_group_name_H-M   'P 1'
#
loop_
_entity.id
_entity.type
_entity.pdbx_description
1 polymer ?
#
loop_
_entity_poly.entity_id
_entity_poly.type
_entity_poly.pdbx_seq_one_letter_code
_entity_poly.pdbx_strand_id
1 'polypeptide(L)'
;PTTTLVDERAVSHLKEIAGVDPVAFGIEMFKAKMDPKHMSIENIITMDMKELHTPRGSVAVSQIEAIEPEVILERKEEILRIMGDIAAKKGYVLFVFMITDVMKGSSMLLITGQRRIAERAFGRKVENGVVWLEGVVSRKKQVLPRLYEVM
;
A
#
# COMPACT_ATOMS: atom_id res chain seq x y z
N PRO A 1 5.93 6.28 -10.86
CA PRO A 1 5.61 7.63 -11.40
C PRO A 1 6.12 8.81 -10.53
N THR A 2 6.87 8.56 -9.45
CA THR A 2 7.44 9.61 -8.59
C THR A 2 8.92 9.85 -8.83
N THR A 3 9.67 8.87 -9.34
CA THR A 3 11.09 8.94 -9.70
C THR A 3 11.35 9.94 -10.82
N THR A 4 12.46 10.67 -10.71
CA THR A 4 12.93 11.71 -11.64
C THR A 4 14.37 11.43 -12.09
N LEU A 5 14.85 12.17 -13.10
CA LEU A 5 16.24 12.08 -13.56
C LEU A 5 17.26 12.46 -12.47
N VAL A 6 16.86 13.24 -11.47
CA VAL A 6 17.73 13.59 -10.34
C VAL A 6 17.96 12.36 -9.47
N ASP A 7 16.92 11.55 -9.24
CA ASP A 7 17.01 10.32 -8.46
C ASP A 7 17.92 9.29 -9.14
N GLU A 8 17.82 9.14 -10.48
CA GLU A 8 18.67 8.23 -11.25
C GLU A 8 20.15 8.61 -11.20
N ARG A 9 20.45 9.91 -11.30
CA ARG A 9 21.82 10.43 -11.16
C ARG A 9 22.35 10.22 -9.75
N ALA A 10 21.52 10.46 -8.74
CA ALA A 10 21.89 10.23 -7.35
C ALA A 10 22.24 8.76 -7.09
N VAL A 11 21.41 7.81 -7.55
CA VAL A 11 21.70 6.37 -7.43
C VAL A 11 22.99 6.00 -8.16
N SER A 12 23.21 6.54 -9.36
CA SER A 12 24.42 6.27 -10.14
C SER A 12 25.69 6.79 -9.46
N HIS A 13 25.61 7.88 -8.70
CA HIS A 13 26.75 8.37 -7.91
C HIS A 13 26.93 7.57 -6.61
N LEU A 14 25.83 7.27 -5.92
CA LEU A 14 25.87 6.56 -4.63
C LEU A 14 26.31 5.12 -4.77
N LYS A 15 26.03 4.44 -5.89
CA LYS A 15 26.49 3.06 -6.13
C LYS A 15 28.03 2.97 -6.14
N GLU A 16 28.71 3.98 -6.70
CA GLU A 16 30.18 4.03 -6.77
C GLU A 16 30.78 4.23 -5.38
N ILE A 17 30.12 5.02 -4.53
CA ILE A 17 30.55 5.25 -3.14
C ILE A 17 30.29 4.02 -2.27
N ALA A 18 29.10 3.43 -2.38
CA ALA A 18 28.68 2.32 -1.54
C ALA A 18 29.29 0.97 -1.97
N GLY A 19 29.71 0.84 -3.23
CA GLY A 19 30.29 -0.39 -3.77
C GLY A 19 29.29 -1.54 -3.87
N VAL A 20 28.00 -1.24 -4.06
CA VAL A 20 26.92 -2.24 -4.16
C VAL A 20 26.15 -2.10 -5.47
N ASP A 21 25.63 -3.21 -5.99
CA ASP A 21 24.65 -3.18 -7.08
C ASP A 21 23.30 -2.67 -6.55
N PRO A 22 22.76 -1.53 -7.05
CA PRO A 22 21.55 -0.93 -6.50
C PRO A 22 20.30 -1.82 -6.64
N VAL A 23 20.24 -2.64 -7.70
CA VAL A 23 19.09 -3.49 -7.97
C VAL A 23 19.07 -4.66 -7.00
N ALA A 24 20.18 -5.39 -6.89
CA ALA A 24 20.33 -6.49 -5.94
C ALA A 24 20.15 -6.00 -4.50
N PHE A 25 20.76 -4.86 -4.15
CA PHE A 25 20.60 -4.25 -2.83
C PHE A 25 19.14 -3.87 -2.56
N GLY A 26 18.47 -3.23 -3.53
CA GLY A 26 17.06 -2.87 -3.42
C GLY A 26 16.16 -4.09 -3.22
N ILE A 27 16.43 -5.18 -3.94
CA ILE A 27 15.69 -6.44 -3.79
C ILE A 27 15.81 -6.98 -2.38
N GLU A 28 17.04 -7.09 -1.85
CA GLU A 28 17.27 -7.59 -0.49
C GLU A 28 16.65 -6.66 0.57
N MET A 29 16.70 -5.33 0.35
CA MET A 29 16.06 -4.35 1.22
C MET A 29 14.53 -4.54 1.28
N PHE A 30 13.86 -4.76 0.14
CA PHE A 30 12.42 -5.02 0.11
C PHE A 30 12.06 -6.36 0.76
N LYS A 31 12.86 -7.41 0.57
CA LYS A 31 12.65 -8.69 1.26
C LYS A 31 12.75 -8.54 2.77
N ALA A 32 13.77 -7.81 3.26
CA ALA A 32 13.95 -7.57 4.69
C ALA A 32 12.78 -6.79 5.32
N LYS A 33 12.14 -5.88 4.56
CA LYS A 33 10.96 -5.13 5.01
C LYS A 33 9.74 -6.02 5.28
N MET A 34 9.71 -7.23 4.71
CA MET A 34 8.59 -8.16 4.78
C MET A 34 8.88 -9.41 5.61
N ASP A 35 10.00 -9.47 6.33
CA ASP A 35 10.35 -10.67 7.10
C ASP A 35 9.36 -10.89 8.27
N PRO A 36 8.59 -12.00 8.27
CA PRO A 36 7.62 -12.30 9.32
C PRO A 36 8.28 -12.57 10.69
N LYS A 37 9.60 -12.82 10.75
CA LYS A 37 10.33 -12.90 12.03
C LYS A 37 10.44 -11.55 12.72
N HIS A 38 10.27 -10.46 11.97
CA HIS A 38 10.53 -9.11 12.44
C HIS A 38 9.29 -8.20 12.45
N MET A 39 8.20 -8.59 11.80
CA MET A 39 6.95 -7.81 11.80
C MET A 39 5.68 -8.65 11.96
N SER A 40 4.80 -8.22 12.86
CA SER A 40 3.42 -8.70 12.94
C SER A 40 2.57 -8.14 11.79
N ILE A 41 1.44 -8.78 11.49
CA ILE A 41 0.49 -8.28 10.48
C ILE A 41 -0.05 -6.90 10.85
N GLU A 42 -0.33 -6.67 12.13
CA GLU A 42 -0.77 -5.36 12.59
C GLU A 42 0.29 -4.28 12.32
N ASN A 43 1.57 -4.58 12.54
CA ASN A 43 2.66 -3.66 12.20
C ASN A 43 2.74 -3.42 10.69
N ILE A 44 2.63 -4.47 9.87
CA ILE A 44 2.62 -4.35 8.40
C ILE A 44 1.48 -3.44 7.92
N ILE A 45 0.28 -3.60 8.49
CA ILE A 45 -0.90 -2.80 8.13
C ILE A 45 -0.74 -1.33 8.56
N THR A 46 -0.06 -1.06 9.68
CA THR A 46 -0.05 0.27 10.32
C THR A 46 1.23 1.09 10.09
N MET A 47 2.34 0.45 9.69
CA MET A 47 3.66 1.07 9.56
C MET A 47 3.67 2.31 8.66
N ASP A 48 3.03 2.23 7.51
CA ASP A 48 2.83 3.37 6.62
C ASP A 48 1.34 3.63 6.43
N MET A 49 0.63 3.92 7.52
CA MET A 49 -0.77 4.35 7.49
C MET A 49 -0.88 5.88 7.46
N LYS A 50 -1.78 6.40 6.63
CA LYS A 50 -2.20 7.81 6.64
C LYS A 50 -3.70 7.92 6.79
N GLU A 51 -4.12 8.90 7.58
CA GLU A 51 -5.52 9.19 7.84
C GLU A 51 -5.94 10.40 7.00
N LEU A 52 -7.14 10.30 6.42
CA LEU A 52 -7.81 11.37 5.70
C LEU A 52 -9.12 11.67 6.42
N HIS A 53 -9.21 12.87 7.00
CA HIS A 53 -10.42 13.33 7.67
C HIS A 53 -11.25 14.20 6.73
N THR A 54 -12.54 13.89 6.61
CA THR A 54 -13.49 14.62 5.78
C THR A 54 -14.80 14.83 6.55
N PRO A 55 -15.67 15.78 6.13
CA PRO A 55 -16.99 15.92 6.74
C PRO A 55 -17.88 14.67 6.66
N ARG A 56 -17.61 13.74 5.72
CA ARG A 56 -18.38 12.49 5.57
C ARG A 56 -17.76 11.29 6.30
N GLY A 57 -16.68 11.51 7.05
CA GLY A 57 -16.01 10.50 7.87
C GLY A 57 -14.50 10.43 7.65
N SER A 58 -13.85 9.62 8.48
CA SER A 58 -12.40 9.38 8.43
C SER A 58 -12.07 8.13 7.61
N VAL A 59 -11.08 8.24 6.74
CA VAL A 59 -10.56 7.13 5.92
C VAL A 59 -9.12 6.86 6.30
N ALA A 60 -8.74 5.59 6.41
CA ALA A 60 -7.34 5.19 6.53
C ALA A 60 -6.85 4.58 5.21
N VAL A 61 -5.63 4.95 4.81
CA VAL A 61 -4.94 4.33 3.69
C VAL A 61 -3.53 3.96 4.12
N SER A 62 -3.22 2.67 4.12
CA SER A 62 -1.87 2.17 4.34
C SER A 62 -1.29 1.51 3.10
N GLN A 63 0.04 1.42 3.06
CA GLN A 63 0.76 0.88 1.92
C GLN A 63 1.92 -0.01 2.38
N ILE A 64 2.11 -1.14 1.69
CA ILE A 64 3.32 -1.95 1.73
C ILE A 64 3.82 -2.17 0.29
N GLU A 65 5.12 -2.19 0.14
CA GLU A 65 5.81 -2.47 -1.12
C GLU A 65 6.41 -3.87 -1.01
N ALA A 66 6.16 -4.69 -2.02
CA ALA A 66 6.50 -6.10 -2.04
C ALA A 66 7.06 -6.51 -3.40
N ILE A 67 8.02 -7.44 -3.38
CA ILE A 67 8.50 -8.13 -4.59
C ILE A 67 7.55 -9.28 -4.93
N GLU A 68 7.01 -9.94 -3.89
CA GLU A 68 6.08 -11.06 -4.01
C GLU A 68 4.82 -10.75 -3.17
N PRO A 69 3.90 -9.92 -3.70
CA PRO A 69 2.63 -9.59 -3.03
C PRO A 69 1.83 -10.81 -2.58
N GLU A 70 1.93 -11.91 -3.33
CA GLU A 70 1.21 -13.15 -3.11
C GLU A 70 1.44 -13.71 -1.70
N VAL A 71 2.67 -13.60 -1.19
CA VAL A 71 3.04 -14.02 0.18
C VAL A 71 2.24 -13.26 1.25
N ILE A 72 1.94 -11.99 1.03
CA ILE A 72 1.11 -11.20 1.96
C ILE A 72 -0.35 -11.63 1.85
N LEU A 73 -0.83 -11.90 0.63
CA LEU A 73 -2.21 -12.27 0.37
C LEU A 73 -2.60 -13.64 0.90
N GLU A 74 -1.65 -14.55 1.11
CA GLU A 74 -1.90 -15.81 1.83
C GLU A 74 -2.53 -15.57 3.21
N ARG A 75 -2.32 -14.38 3.79
CA ARG A 75 -2.88 -13.94 5.07
C ARG A 75 -4.02 -12.93 4.92
N LYS A 76 -4.64 -12.83 3.75
CA LYS A 76 -5.69 -11.85 3.42
C LYS A 76 -6.84 -11.85 4.44
N GLU A 77 -7.34 -13.01 4.84
CA GLU A 77 -8.44 -13.13 5.81
C GLU A 77 -8.05 -12.55 7.17
N GLU A 78 -6.83 -12.84 7.64
CA GLU A 78 -6.29 -12.29 8.88
C GLU A 78 -6.10 -10.77 8.79
N ILE A 79 -5.57 -10.29 7.66
CA ILE A 79 -5.37 -8.88 7.38
C ILE A 79 -6.71 -8.13 7.39
N LEU A 80 -7.72 -8.62 6.66
CA LEU A 80 -9.04 -8.00 6.61
C LEU A 80 -9.71 -7.94 7.98
N ARG A 81 -9.52 -8.98 8.82
CA ARG A 81 -10.01 -8.99 10.21
C ARG A 81 -9.34 -7.90 11.03
N ILE A 82 -8.00 -7.84 11.05
CA ILE A 82 -7.24 -6.84 11.80
C ILE A 82 -7.55 -5.43 11.31
N MET A 83 -7.65 -5.21 10.00
CA MET A 83 -8.10 -3.94 9.44
C MET A 83 -9.49 -3.56 9.94
N GLY A 84 -10.42 -4.52 10.01
CA GLY A 84 -11.76 -4.33 10.56
C GLY A 84 -11.74 -3.91 12.02
N ASP A 85 -10.93 -4.58 12.85
CA ASP A 85 -10.76 -4.27 14.28
C ASP A 85 -10.20 -2.85 14.47
N ILE A 86 -9.18 -2.47 13.67
CA ILE A 86 -8.60 -1.12 13.68
C ILE A 86 -9.63 -0.08 13.24
N ALA A 87 -10.36 -0.34 12.16
CA ALA A 87 -11.38 0.57 11.63
C ALA A 87 -12.51 0.80 12.63
N ALA A 88 -12.97 -0.25 13.30
CA ALA A 88 -13.98 -0.14 14.35
C ALA A 88 -13.46 0.66 15.55
N LYS A 89 -12.24 0.37 16.02
CA LYS A 89 -11.63 1.06 17.17
C LYS A 89 -11.40 2.55 16.91
N LYS A 90 -11.02 2.92 15.67
CA LYS A 90 -10.70 4.31 15.30
C LYS A 90 -11.82 5.06 14.60
N GLY A 91 -12.96 4.41 14.35
CA GLY A 91 -14.11 5.03 13.68
C GLY A 91 -13.88 5.35 12.21
N TYR A 92 -13.11 4.54 11.49
CA TYR A 92 -12.90 4.71 10.06
C TYR A 92 -14.11 4.21 9.26
N VAL A 93 -14.64 5.05 8.38
CA VAL A 93 -15.72 4.64 7.47
C VAL A 93 -15.19 3.77 6.32
N LEU A 94 -13.91 3.89 6.01
CA LEU A 94 -13.19 3.08 5.02
C LEU A 94 -11.74 2.90 5.47
N PHE A 95 -11.22 1.68 5.35
CA PHE A 95 -9.79 1.42 5.47
C PHE A 95 -9.33 0.64 4.24
N VAL A 96 -8.38 1.24 3.52
CA VAL A 96 -7.69 0.70 2.35
C VAL A 96 -6.27 0.30 2.73
N PHE A 97 -5.88 -0.94 2.48
CA PHE A 97 -4.50 -1.39 2.55
C PHE A 97 -3.99 -1.74 1.16
N MET A 98 -2.95 -1.03 0.72
CA MET A 98 -2.39 -1.14 -0.62
C MET A 98 -1.13 -2.01 -0.61
N ILE A 99 -1.21 -3.18 -1.22
CA ILE A 99 -0.08 -4.08 -1.43
C ILE A 99 0.46 -3.82 -2.84
N THR A 100 1.63 -3.22 -2.93
CA THR A 100 2.22 -2.75 -4.21
C THR A 100 3.27 -3.73 -4.69
N ASP A 101 3.05 -4.31 -5.87
CA ASP A 101 4.06 -5.08 -6.60
C ASP A 101 5.07 -4.09 -7.22
N VAL A 102 6.26 -4.00 -6.64
CA VAL A 102 7.30 -3.07 -7.13
C VAL A 102 7.90 -3.52 -8.45
N MET A 103 7.79 -4.80 -8.79
CA MET A 103 8.32 -5.37 -10.03
C MET A 103 7.36 -5.14 -11.19
N LYS A 104 6.04 -5.31 -10.97
CA LYS A 104 5.00 -5.14 -12.00
C LYS A 104 4.44 -3.72 -12.07
N GLY A 105 4.67 -2.89 -11.06
CA GLY A 105 4.14 -1.53 -11.03
C GLY A 105 2.62 -1.48 -10.88
N SER A 106 2.05 -2.41 -10.13
CA SER A 106 0.61 -2.55 -9.88
C SER A 106 0.33 -2.72 -8.40
N SER A 107 -0.90 -2.42 -7.97
CA SER A 107 -1.30 -2.60 -6.58
C SER A 107 -2.60 -3.38 -6.43
N MET A 108 -2.69 -4.05 -5.29
CA MET A 108 -3.86 -4.74 -4.80
C MET A 108 -4.36 -4.01 -3.58
N LEU A 109 -5.63 -3.62 -3.60
CA LEU A 109 -6.25 -2.93 -2.48
C LEU A 109 -7.09 -3.92 -1.70
N LEU A 110 -6.73 -4.17 -0.44
CA LEU A 110 -7.62 -4.78 0.53
C LEU A 110 -8.49 -3.68 1.15
N ILE A 111 -9.79 -3.94 1.27
CA ILE A 111 -10.81 -2.95 1.63
C ILE A 111 -11.70 -3.48 2.75
N THR A 112 -11.80 -2.72 3.84
CA THR A 112 -12.82 -2.91 4.88
C THR A 112 -13.63 -1.62 5.11
N GLY A 113 -14.84 -1.76 5.64
CA GLY A 113 -15.80 -0.67 5.77
C GLY A 113 -16.66 -0.44 4.52
N GLN A 114 -16.97 0.82 4.20
CA GLN A 114 -17.90 1.20 3.14
C GLN A 114 -17.31 1.04 1.72
N ARG A 115 -17.36 -0.19 1.19
CA ARG A 115 -16.80 -0.56 -0.13
C ARG A 115 -17.21 0.36 -1.29
N ARG A 116 -18.45 0.87 -1.29
CA ARG A 116 -18.96 1.78 -2.34
C ARG A 116 -18.10 3.05 -2.51
N ILE A 117 -17.43 3.52 -1.46
CA ILE A 117 -16.52 4.67 -1.55
C ILE A 117 -15.33 4.32 -2.44
N ALA A 118 -14.68 3.17 -2.18
CA ALA A 118 -13.58 2.67 -3.00
C ALA A 118 -14.04 2.36 -4.44
N GLU A 119 -15.21 1.75 -4.62
CA GLU A 119 -15.73 1.45 -5.95
C GLU A 119 -15.94 2.70 -6.80
N ARG A 120 -16.47 3.79 -6.19
CA ARG A 120 -16.60 5.09 -6.86
C ARG A 120 -15.24 5.74 -7.13
N ALA A 121 -14.31 5.69 -6.18
CA ALA A 121 -12.98 6.29 -6.32
C ALA A 121 -12.17 5.65 -7.45
N PHE A 122 -12.32 4.33 -7.66
CA PHE A 122 -11.47 3.58 -8.60
C PHE A 122 -12.19 3.08 -9.84
N GLY A 123 -13.53 3.18 -9.92
CA GLY A 123 -14.31 2.69 -11.06
C GLY A 123 -14.17 1.18 -11.26
N ARG A 124 -14.05 0.43 -10.16
CA ARG A 124 -13.85 -1.02 -10.12
C ARG A 124 -14.70 -1.60 -8.99
N LYS A 125 -15.27 -2.79 -9.17
CA LYS A 125 -15.99 -3.48 -8.10
C LYS A 125 -15.03 -4.03 -7.07
N VAL A 126 -15.43 -4.02 -5.79
CA VAL A 126 -14.69 -4.67 -4.71
C VAL A 126 -15.17 -6.11 -4.58
N GLU A 127 -14.36 -7.06 -5.03
CA GLU A 127 -14.69 -8.49 -5.00
C GLU A 127 -13.95 -9.16 -3.85
N ASN A 128 -14.68 -9.80 -2.94
CA ASN A 128 -14.12 -10.45 -1.76
C ASN A 128 -13.21 -9.54 -0.90
N GLY A 129 -13.51 -8.24 -0.86
CA GLY A 129 -12.71 -7.25 -0.13
C GLY A 129 -11.45 -6.82 -0.87
N VAL A 130 -11.28 -7.16 -2.15
CA VAL A 130 -10.09 -6.88 -2.95
C VAL A 130 -10.45 -6.08 -4.20
N VAL A 131 -9.55 -5.18 -4.61
CA VAL A 131 -9.56 -4.52 -5.92
C VAL A 131 -8.15 -4.56 -6.51
N TRP A 132 -8.02 -4.99 -7.77
CA TRP A 132 -6.76 -4.91 -8.51
C TRP A 132 -6.67 -3.60 -9.31
N LEU A 133 -5.54 -2.90 -9.18
CA LEU A 133 -5.26 -1.65 -9.87
C LEU A 133 -3.91 -1.69 -10.59
N GLU A 134 -3.98 -1.89 -11.90
CA GLU A 134 -2.82 -1.81 -12.78
C GLU A 134 -2.28 -0.37 -12.89
N GLY A 135 -0.96 -0.21 -12.88
CA GLY A 135 -0.30 1.10 -12.98
C GLY A 135 -0.41 1.98 -11.73
N VAL A 136 -1.06 1.49 -10.66
CA VAL A 136 -1.18 2.20 -9.38
C VAL A 136 -0.10 1.71 -8.44
N VAL A 137 0.76 2.62 -7.99
CA VAL A 137 1.87 2.34 -7.04
C VAL A 137 2.04 3.42 -5.99
N SER A 138 1.42 4.58 -6.16
CA SER A 138 1.59 5.74 -5.27
C SER A 138 0.33 6.05 -4.50
N ARG A 139 0.34 5.78 -3.20
CA ARG A 139 -0.75 6.22 -2.30
C ARG A 139 -1.01 7.72 -2.41
N LYS A 140 0.05 8.53 -2.40
CA LYS A 140 -0.03 10.00 -2.41
C LYS A 140 -0.57 10.58 -3.71
N LYS A 141 -0.11 10.07 -4.86
CA LYS A 141 -0.48 10.64 -6.17
C LYS A 141 -1.73 10.00 -6.79
N GLN A 142 -2.03 8.74 -6.48
CA GLN A 142 -3.02 7.96 -7.23
C GLN A 142 -4.21 7.48 -6.39
N VAL A 143 -4.05 7.32 -5.06
CA VAL A 143 -5.10 6.76 -4.20
C VAL A 143 -5.77 7.83 -3.33
N LEU A 144 -4.98 8.58 -2.55
CA LEU A 144 -5.52 9.61 -1.64
C LEU A 144 -6.35 10.68 -2.37
N PRO A 145 -5.92 11.25 -3.52
CA PRO A 145 -6.73 12.26 -4.22
C PRO A 145 -8.08 11.71 -4.69
N ARG A 146 -8.11 10.49 -5.24
CA ARG A 146 -9.35 9.86 -5.72
C ARG A 146 -10.34 9.56 -4.60
N LEU A 147 -9.83 9.14 -3.45
CA LEU A 147 -10.66 8.95 -2.25
C LEU A 147 -11.19 10.29 -1.75
N TYR A 148 -10.36 11.34 -1.72
CA TYR A 148 -10.79 12.67 -1.32
C TYR A 148 -11.92 13.23 -2.19
N GLU A 149 -11.88 13.01 -3.51
CA GLU A 149 -12.91 13.48 -4.45
C GLU A 149 -14.30 12.86 -4.23
N VAL A 150 -14.37 11.61 -3.72
CA VAL A 150 -15.64 10.89 -3.53
C VAL A 150 -16.13 10.86 -2.07
N MET A 151 -15.27 11.31 -1.15
CA MET A 151 -15.59 11.55 0.25
C MET A 151 -16.30 12.89 0.40
#